data_AF-A0A0N8KGU9-F1
#
_entry.id   AF-A0A0N8KGU9-F1
#
_cell.length_a   1.000
_cell.length_b   1.000
_cell.length_c   1.000
_cell.angle_alpha   90.00
_cell.angle_beta   90.00
_cell.angle_gamma   90.00
#
_symmetry.space_group_name_H-M   'P 1'
#
loop_
_entity.id
_entity.type
_entity.pdbx_description
1 polymer ?
#
loop_
_entity_poly.entity_id
_entity_poly.type
_entity_poly.pdbx_seq_one_letter_code
_entity_poly.pdbx_strand_id
1 'polypeptide(L)'
;MSQPSMKFPFASNEHARLREVREVVGVVRRGDPVLEKVAERVQDLLDSPAAMVSVVESDHQRFLARVGIDLDATPRDYSICSRTIMSDAPLVLANTLEAPEFAAHPAVTQEPHVRFYVGAPIILSSGFRVGSVCGLDVEPHDPPSPETLEELVRLAGETAAYLEALYAERGAGDTDRRARIKTDAQREFLSLVGHEFRTPLTVLLGNAQLLRARLEGAMERRMVEAISASGRHLHNLIEHVIRYSNLESGELTLSEETVVCDDLLMAAATPVKPIAQASDRQITTSCANDVTTVRADGEQLCIALTSLITNAVTHGEGAIEVSAHRCDDETLRMAVYDHGPGLAEGQLDKADRPFTIGSHVDTRRKGGLGLGLPLAKRIIQLHGGWMQSGRDDARSMVELRLPGWRCAPSFA
;
A
#
# COMPACT_ATOMS: atom_id res chain seq x y z
N MET A 1 -29.52 14.48 4.70
CA MET A 1 -29.55 13.07 4.27
C MET A 1 -28.17 12.77 3.71
N SER A 2 -27.35 12.05 4.47
CA SER A 2 -25.98 11.72 4.09
C SER A 2 -26.02 10.64 3.00
N GLN A 3 -25.50 10.94 1.81
CA GLN A 3 -25.35 9.94 0.75
C GLN A 3 -24.46 8.79 1.24
N PRO A 4 -24.78 7.52 0.91
CA PRO A 4 -23.85 6.43 1.14
C PRO A 4 -22.62 6.64 0.25
N SER A 5 -21.44 6.78 0.86
CA SER A 5 -20.17 6.85 0.13
C SER A 5 -19.92 5.50 -0.55
N MET A 6 -20.35 5.35 -1.80
CA MET A 6 -20.01 4.17 -2.58
C MET A 6 -18.51 4.14 -2.84
N LYS A 7 -17.88 3.00 -2.54
CA LYS A 7 -16.47 2.74 -2.83
C LYS A 7 -16.37 2.17 -4.25
N PHE A 8 -15.66 2.84 -5.14
CA PHE A 8 -15.25 2.27 -6.43
C PHE A 8 -14.18 1.19 -6.23
N PRO A 9 -14.03 0.23 -7.16
CA PRO A 9 -13.06 -0.83 -7.01
C PRO A 9 -11.63 -0.31 -7.18
N PHE A 10 -10.72 -0.85 -6.36
CA PHE A 10 -9.29 -0.67 -6.51
C PHE A 10 -8.68 -1.97 -7.01
N ALA A 11 -7.81 -1.88 -8.03
CA ALA A 11 -7.02 -3.03 -8.44
C ALA A 11 -6.04 -3.41 -7.32
N SER A 12 -5.70 -4.70 -7.18
CA SER A 12 -4.72 -5.14 -6.17
C SER A 12 -3.34 -4.49 -6.35
N ASN A 13 -3.06 -4.01 -7.56
CA ASN A 13 -1.85 -3.32 -7.99
C ASN A 13 -2.08 -1.80 -8.26
N GLU A 14 -3.14 -1.21 -7.68
CA GLU A 14 -3.62 0.14 -7.99
C GLU A 14 -2.54 1.22 -7.96
N HIS A 15 -1.64 1.17 -6.98
CA HIS A 15 -0.62 2.19 -6.85
C HIS A 15 0.46 2.11 -7.92
N ALA A 16 0.86 0.90 -8.32
CA ALA A 16 1.77 0.69 -9.44
C ALA A 16 1.12 1.14 -10.75
N ARG A 17 -0.16 0.82 -10.93
CA ARG A 17 -0.99 1.33 -12.02
C ARG A 17 -1.03 2.86 -12.04
N LEU A 18 -1.21 3.53 -10.90
CA LEU A 18 -1.20 5.00 -10.81
C LEU A 18 0.18 5.63 -11.05
N ARG A 19 1.28 4.91 -10.79
CA ARG A 19 2.61 5.36 -11.23
C ARG A 19 2.71 5.33 -12.75
N GLU A 20 2.34 4.22 -13.38
CA GLU A 20 2.31 4.10 -14.85
C GLU A 20 1.41 5.15 -15.50
N VAL A 21 0.22 5.39 -14.92
CA VAL A 21 -0.67 6.47 -15.35
C VAL A 21 0.04 7.82 -15.32
N ARG A 22 0.75 8.16 -14.23
CA ARG A 22 1.48 9.44 -14.13
C ARG A 22 2.67 9.52 -15.08
N GLU A 23 3.42 8.45 -15.23
CA GLU A 23 4.65 8.43 -16.03
C GLU A 23 4.36 8.38 -17.53
N VAL A 24 3.47 7.49 -17.96
CA VAL A 24 3.15 7.26 -19.37
C VAL A 24 2.09 8.24 -19.87
N VAL A 25 1.09 8.57 -19.05
CA VAL A 25 -0.11 9.32 -19.48
C VAL A 25 -0.20 10.73 -18.87
N GLY A 26 0.49 11.00 -17.76
CA GLY A 26 0.35 12.24 -16.98
C GLY A 26 0.72 13.52 -17.73
N VAL A 27 1.40 13.39 -18.87
CA VAL A 27 1.88 14.50 -19.70
C VAL A 27 1.14 14.63 -21.03
N VAL A 28 0.20 13.72 -21.32
CA VAL A 28 -0.66 13.78 -22.50
C VAL A 28 -1.70 14.86 -22.28
N ARG A 29 -1.62 15.89 -23.12
CA ARG A 29 -2.56 17.01 -23.10
C ARG A 29 -3.80 16.64 -23.90
N ARG A 30 -4.91 17.26 -23.53
CA ARG A 30 -6.14 17.22 -24.29
C ARG A 30 -5.93 17.83 -25.67
N GLY A 31 -6.67 17.34 -26.66
CA GLY A 31 -6.57 17.79 -28.04
C GLY A 31 -5.46 17.09 -28.83
N ASP A 32 -5.04 15.90 -28.38
CA ASP A 32 -4.10 15.07 -29.13
C ASP A 32 -4.79 14.55 -30.41
N PRO A 33 -4.33 14.93 -31.62
CA PRO A 33 -5.03 14.60 -32.85
C PRO A 33 -5.12 13.10 -33.15
N VAL A 34 -4.21 12.29 -32.58
CA VAL A 34 -4.24 10.84 -32.76
C VAL A 34 -5.32 10.26 -31.86
N LEU A 35 -5.38 10.67 -30.60
CA LEU A 35 -6.39 10.19 -29.66
C LEU A 35 -7.81 10.66 -30.02
N GLU A 36 -7.96 11.86 -30.59
CA GLU A 36 -9.24 12.36 -31.11
C GLU A 36 -9.80 11.45 -32.20
N LYS A 37 -8.96 11.05 -33.17
CA LYS A 37 -9.35 10.11 -34.22
C LYS A 37 -9.73 8.73 -33.68
N VAL A 38 -9.07 8.27 -32.60
CA VAL A 38 -9.47 7.03 -31.93
C VAL A 38 -10.88 7.17 -31.36
N ALA A 39 -11.18 8.27 -30.66
CA ALA A 39 -12.51 8.50 -30.11
C ALA A 39 -13.59 8.59 -31.20
N GLU A 40 -13.33 9.28 -32.31
CA GLU A 40 -14.22 9.32 -33.49
C GLU A 40 -14.44 7.92 -34.08
N ARG A 41 -13.37 7.13 -34.23
CA ARG A 41 -13.47 5.78 -34.77
C ARG A 41 -14.30 4.86 -33.89
N VAL A 42 -14.20 5.01 -32.57
CA VAL A 42 -14.98 4.24 -31.59
C VAL A 42 -16.46 4.63 -31.66
N GLN A 43 -16.74 5.92 -31.86
CA GLN A 43 -18.10 6.41 -32.06
C GLN A 43 -18.77 5.70 -33.25
N ASP A 44 -18.09 5.70 -34.41
CA ASP A 44 -18.56 5.05 -35.63
C ASP A 44 -18.68 3.53 -35.48
N LEU A 45 -17.70 2.91 -34.80
CA LEU A 45 -17.62 1.46 -34.63
C LEU A 45 -18.78 0.93 -33.78
N LEU A 46 -19.17 1.66 -32.74
CA LEU A 46 -20.19 1.26 -31.78
C LEU A 46 -21.57 1.86 -32.09
N ASP A 47 -21.69 2.69 -33.14
CA ASP A 47 -22.89 3.47 -33.47
C ASP A 47 -23.48 4.20 -32.26
N SER A 48 -22.60 4.70 -31.39
CA SER A 48 -22.97 5.32 -30.11
C SER A 48 -22.79 6.84 -30.18
N PRO A 49 -23.66 7.65 -29.55
CA PRO A 49 -23.57 9.11 -29.63
C PRO A 49 -22.32 9.65 -28.94
N ALA A 50 -21.76 8.92 -27.98
CA ALA A 50 -20.61 9.36 -27.20
C ALA A 50 -19.50 8.30 -27.14
N ALA A 51 -18.26 8.73 -27.37
CA ALA A 51 -17.08 7.88 -27.28
C ALA A 51 -15.88 8.64 -26.71
N MET A 52 -14.95 7.92 -26.07
CA MET A 52 -13.80 8.54 -25.42
C MET A 52 -12.59 7.61 -25.31
N VAL A 53 -11.43 8.24 -25.29
CA VAL A 53 -10.19 7.67 -24.75
C VAL A 53 -9.98 8.30 -23.38
N SER A 54 -9.95 7.48 -22.34
CA SER A 54 -9.91 7.95 -20.97
C SER A 54 -8.83 7.28 -20.15
N VAL A 55 -8.38 7.95 -19.10
CA VAL A 55 -7.45 7.44 -18.10
C VAL A 55 -8.09 7.51 -16.73
N VAL A 56 -7.90 6.47 -15.91
CA VAL A 56 -8.43 6.43 -14.54
C VAL A 56 -7.32 6.82 -13.58
N GLU A 57 -7.43 7.98 -12.95
CA GLU A 57 -6.49 8.49 -11.95
C GLU A 57 -6.94 8.10 -10.53
N SER A 58 -6.33 8.68 -9.49
CA SER A 58 -6.58 8.28 -8.10
C SER A 58 -8.03 8.51 -7.66
N ASP A 59 -8.58 9.67 -8.00
CA ASP A 59 -9.85 10.21 -7.50
C ASP A 59 -10.83 10.61 -8.62
N HIS A 60 -10.34 10.70 -9.86
CA HIS A 60 -11.14 11.04 -11.02
C HIS A 60 -10.74 10.23 -12.26
N GLN A 61 -11.64 10.18 -13.24
CA GLN A 61 -11.34 9.79 -14.60
C GLN A 61 -11.12 11.06 -15.42
N ARG A 62 -10.06 11.09 -16.22
CA ARG A 62 -9.76 12.19 -17.14
C ARG A 62 -9.91 11.73 -18.58
N PHE A 63 -10.52 12.56 -19.42
CA PHE A 63 -10.68 12.25 -20.84
C PHE A 63 -9.49 12.80 -21.63
N LEU A 64 -8.74 11.92 -22.28
CA LEU A 64 -7.65 12.29 -23.20
C LEU A 64 -8.21 12.75 -24.54
N ALA A 65 -9.27 12.09 -25.00
CA ALA A 65 -10.08 12.44 -26.17
C ALA A 65 -11.55 12.08 -25.93
N ARG A 66 -12.46 12.84 -26.54
CA ARG A 66 -13.91 12.67 -26.39
C ARG A 66 -14.67 13.15 -27.61
N VAL A 67 -15.77 12.47 -27.94
CA VAL A 67 -16.79 12.88 -28.91
C VAL A 67 -18.17 12.70 -28.26
N GLY A 68 -19.09 13.63 -28.52
CA GLY A 68 -20.48 13.54 -28.02
C GLY A 68 -20.71 13.83 -26.53
N ILE A 69 -19.66 14.16 -25.77
CA ILE A 69 -19.73 14.53 -24.35
C ILE A 69 -19.06 15.87 -24.15
N ASP A 70 -19.66 16.75 -23.33
CA ASP A 70 -19.08 18.04 -22.93
C ASP A 70 -18.64 18.10 -21.47
N LEU A 71 -17.78 17.16 -21.09
CA LEU A 71 -17.14 17.06 -19.78
C LEU A 71 -15.67 16.71 -19.98
N ASP A 72 -14.79 17.17 -19.11
CA ASP A 72 -13.34 16.94 -19.24
C ASP A 72 -12.81 15.85 -18.31
N ALA A 73 -13.55 15.62 -17.22
CA ALA A 73 -13.29 14.59 -16.24
C ALA A 73 -14.60 14.23 -15.54
N THR A 74 -14.60 13.08 -14.87
CA THR A 74 -15.68 12.65 -13.97
C THR A 74 -15.06 12.15 -12.66
N PRO A 75 -15.76 12.28 -11.52
CA PRO A 75 -15.37 11.60 -10.29
C PRO A 75 -15.20 10.09 -10.53
N ARG A 76 -14.22 9.47 -9.87
CA ARG A 76 -13.92 8.05 -10.14
C ARG A 76 -15.04 7.10 -9.70
N ASP A 77 -15.80 7.46 -8.66
CA ASP A 77 -17.00 6.74 -8.23
C ASP A 77 -18.17 6.83 -9.23
N TYR A 78 -18.14 7.83 -10.12
CA TYR A 78 -19.09 7.98 -11.22
C TYR A 78 -18.67 7.19 -12.48
N SER A 79 -17.38 6.86 -12.62
CA SER A 79 -16.79 6.28 -13.84
C SER A 79 -17.10 4.79 -14.03
N ILE A 80 -17.79 4.41 -15.11
CA ILE A 80 -17.90 3.00 -15.52
C ILE A 80 -16.53 2.45 -15.94
N CYS A 81 -15.65 3.28 -16.47
CA CYS A 81 -14.30 2.89 -16.88
C CYS A 81 -13.44 2.42 -15.69
N SER A 82 -13.74 2.86 -14.46
CA SER A 82 -13.12 2.32 -13.25
C SER A 82 -13.44 0.84 -13.03
N ARG A 83 -14.56 0.34 -13.58
CA ARG A 83 -14.91 -1.09 -13.60
C ARG A 83 -14.25 -1.81 -14.77
N THR A 84 -14.13 -1.18 -15.93
CA THR A 84 -13.44 -1.74 -17.10
C THR A 84 -11.99 -2.12 -16.81
N ILE A 85 -11.23 -1.27 -16.11
CA ILE A 85 -9.81 -1.53 -15.81
C ILE A 85 -9.58 -2.68 -14.80
N MET A 86 -10.64 -3.31 -14.30
CA MET A 86 -10.54 -4.43 -13.36
C MET A 86 -10.34 -5.79 -14.06
N SER A 87 -10.42 -5.84 -15.38
CA SER A 87 -10.26 -7.06 -16.20
C SER A 87 -9.46 -6.76 -17.47
N ASP A 88 -8.89 -7.79 -18.09
CA ASP A 88 -8.26 -7.71 -19.43
C ASP A 88 -9.30 -7.79 -20.55
N ALA A 89 -10.48 -8.31 -20.26
CA ALA A 89 -11.57 -8.41 -21.22
C ALA A 89 -12.34 -7.08 -21.31
N PRO A 90 -12.88 -6.74 -22.50
CA PRO A 90 -13.84 -5.65 -22.63
C PRO A 90 -15.03 -5.82 -21.69
N LEU A 91 -15.49 -4.70 -21.12
CA LEU A 91 -16.74 -4.64 -20.39
C LEU A 91 -17.86 -4.27 -21.36
N VAL A 92 -18.86 -5.14 -21.47
CA VAL A 92 -20.03 -4.94 -22.34
C VAL A 92 -21.28 -4.86 -21.47
N LEU A 93 -21.96 -3.72 -21.53
CA LEU A 93 -23.23 -3.46 -20.88
C LEU A 93 -24.21 -3.01 -21.96
N ALA A 94 -24.87 -3.99 -22.60
CA ALA A 94 -25.90 -3.76 -23.62
C ALA A 94 -27.10 -2.98 -23.05
N ASN A 95 -27.46 -3.28 -21.80
CA ASN A 95 -28.40 -2.53 -20.99
C ASN A 95 -27.94 -2.52 -19.52
N THR A 96 -27.55 -1.36 -19.00
CA THR A 96 -27.06 -1.21 -17.62
C THR A 96 -28.10 -1.53 -16.56
N LEU A 97 -29.39 -1.47 -16.88
CA LEU A 97 -30.47 -1.85 -15.97
C LEU A 97 -30.60 -3.38 -15.81
N GLU A 98 -30.08 -4.14 -16.77
CA GLU A 98 -30.08 -5.61 -16.73
C GLU A 98 -28.83 -6.17 -16.06
N ALA A 99 -27.85 -5.33 -15.72
CA ALA A 99 -26.64 -5.69 -14.99
C ALA A 99 -26.82 -5.33 -13.50
N PRO A 100 -27.16 -6.28 -12.60
CA PRO A 100 -27.50 -5.99 -11.21
C PRO A 100 -26.39 -5.27 -10.44
N GLU A 101 -25.14 -5.51 -10.80
CA GLU A 101 -23.95 -4.88 -10.22
C GLU A 101 -23.80 -3.38 -10.58
N PHE A 102 -24.52 -2.91 -11.60
CA PHE A 102 -24.57 -1.51 -12.04
C PHE A 102 -25.89 -0.80 -11.70
N ALA A 103 -26.90 -1.51 -11.17
CA ALA A 103 -28.22 -0.95 -10.91
C ALA A 103 -28.22 0.28 -9.97
N ALA A 104 -27.28 0.33 -9.01
CA ALA A 104 -27.11 1.48 -8.11
C ALA A 104 -26.00 2.46 -8.55
N HIS A 105 -25.32 2.20 -9.67
CA HIS A 105 -24.16 2.97 -10.11
C HIS A 105 -24.54 4.44 -10.43
N PRO A 106 -23.71 5.45 -10.08
CA PRO A 106 -24.07 6.85 -10.29
C PRO A 106 -24.34 7.19 -11.77
N ALA A 107 -23.52 6.69 -12.69
CA ALA A 107 -23.74 6.87 -14.13
C ALA A 107 -25.08 6.30 -14.65
N VAL A 108 -25.68 5.33 -13.95
CA VAL A 108 -26.97 4.70 -14.33
C VAL A 108 -28.14 5.43 -13.68
N THR A 109 -27.97 5.82 -12.41
CA THR A 109 -29.03 6.38 -11.55
C THR A 109 -29.14 7.90 -11.62
N GLN A 110 -28.08 8.61 -12.02
CA GLN A 110 -28.04 10.07 -12.18
C GLN A 110 -27.96 10.43 -13.66
N GLU A 111 -28.26 11.68 -14.01
CA GLU A 111 -28.10 12.18 -15.37
C GLU A 111 -26.66 11.95 -15.88
N PRO A 112 -26.49 11.51 -17.14
CA PRO A 112 -27.50 11.42 -18.20
C PRO A 112 -28.27 10.08 -18.22
N HIS A 113 -28.12 9.21 -17.21
CA HIS A 113 -28.74 7.89 -17.14
C HIS A 113 -28.23 6.92 -18.21
N VAL A 114 -26.93 6.63 -18.20
CA VAL A 114 -26.29 5.70 -19.14
C VAL A 114 -27.02 4.36 -19.16
N ARG A 115 -27.39 3.89 -20.35
CA ARG A 115 -28.05 2.60 -20.61
C ARG A 115 -27.19 1.64 -21.39
N PHE A 116 -26.33 2.14 -22.25
CA PHE A 116 -25.37 1.33 -22.98
C PHE A 116 -23.95 1.77 -22.65
N TYR A 117 -23.05 0.81 -22.45
CA TYR A 117 -21.62 1.06 -22.30
C TYR A 117 -20.81 -0.11 -22.83
N VAL A 118 -19.81 0.18 -23.65
CA VAL A 118 -18.81 -0.80 -24.06
C VAL A 118 -17.43 -0.18 -23.94
N GLY A 119 -16.53 -0.84 -23.23
CA GLY A 119 -15.18 -0.34 -23.03
C GLY A 119 -14.13 -1.43 -23.07
N ALA A 120 -13.07 -1.21 -23.84
CA ALA A 120 -11.86 -2.02 -23.83
C ALA A 120 -10.78 -1.36 -22.96
N PRO A 121 -10.11 -2.13 -22.08
CA PRO A 121 -9.04 -1.59 -21.24
C PRO A 121 -7.81 -1.23 -22.10
N ILE A 122 -7.19 -0.09 -21.80
CA ILE A 122 -5.88 0.27 -22.35
C ILE A 122 -4.83 -0.41 -21.49
N ILE A 123 -4.22 -1.47 -22.02
CA ILE A 123 -3.22 -2.29 -21.33
C ILE A 123 -1.85 -1.93 -21.89
N LEU A 124 -0.99 -1.35 -21.05
CA LEU A 124 0.40 -1.07 -21.41
C LEU A 124 1.20 -2.37 -21.57
N SER A 125 2.37 -2.30 -22.21
CA SER A 125 3.32 -3.42 -22.30
C SER A 125 3.81 -3.89 -20.92
N SER A 126 3.76 -3.01 -19.92
CA SER A 126 4.00 -3.32 -18.51
C SER A 126 2.90 -4.18 -17.86
N GLY A 127 1.77 -4.40 -18.56
CA GLY A 127 0.61 -5.15 -18.06
C GLY A 127 -0.36 -4.31 -17.23
N PHE A 128 -0.08 -3.01 -17.03
CA PHE A 128 -0.95 -2.13 -16.28
C PHE A 128 -2.10 -1.57 -17.12
N ARG A 129 -3.32 -1.64 -16.57
CA ARG A 129 -4.54 -1.10 -17.16
C ARG A 129 -4.69 0.36 -16.75
N VAL A 130 -4.33 1.28 -17.63
CA VAL A 130 -4.27 2.71 -17.28
C VAL A 130 -5.59 3.43 -17.49
N GLY A 131 -6.46 2.91 -18.36
CA GLY A 131 -7.70 3.55 -18.74
C GLY A 131 -8.52 2.70 -19.69
N SER A 132 -9.40 3.33 -20.47
CA SER A 132 -10.23 2.62 -21.45
C SER A 132 -10.47 3.44 -22.70
N VAL A 133 -10.65 2.71 -23.80
CA VAL A 133 -11.31 3.17 -25.01
C VAL A 133 -12.76 2.69 -24.94
N CYS A 134 -13.73 3.59 -24.94
CA CYS A 134 -15.12 3.22 -24.69
C CYS A 134 -16.14 4.11 -25.40
N GLY A 135 -17.32 3.53 -25.66
CA GLY A 135 -18.53 4.21 -26.12
C GLY A 135 -19.67 4.04 -25.12
N LEU A 136 -20.59 5.01 -25.09
CA LEU A 136 -21.77 4.98 -24.24
C LEU A 136 -22.99 5.63 -24.90
N ASP A 137 -24.17 5.24 -24.43
CA ASP A 137 -25.45 5.81 -24.83
C ASP A 137 -26.43 5.84 -23.64
N VAL A 138 -27.41 6.73 -23.70
CA VAL A 138 -28.59 6.80 -22.82
C VAL A 138 -29.72 5.89 -23.28
N GLU A 139 -29.61 5.28 -24.46
CA GLU A 139 -30.48 4.22 -24.95
C GLU A 139 -29.78 2.85 -24.89
N PRO A 140 -30.48 1.74 -24.60
CA PRO A 140 -29.90 0.40 -24.66
C PRO A 140 -29.69 -0.04 -26.12
N HIS A 141 -28.67 -0.86 -26.36
CA HIS A 141 -28.33 -1.38 -27.69
C HIS A 141 -28.28 -2.91 -27.69
N ASP A 142 -28.32 -3.51 -28.87
CA ASP A 142 -27.95 -4.92 -29.01
C ASP A 142 -26.46 -5.12 -28.65
N PRO A 143 -26.09 -6.27 -28.06
CA PRO A 143 -24.68 -6.57 -27.79
C PRO A 143 -23.84 -6.48 -29.08
N PRO A 144 -22.67 -5.81 -29.04
CA PRO A 144 -21.81 -5.71 -30.22
C PRO A 144 -21.37 -7.09 -30.73
N SER A 145 -21.15 -7.20 -32.04
CA SER A 145 -20.61 -8.44 -32.62
C SER A 145 -19.19 -8.73 -32.10
N PRO A 146 -18.75 -10.00 -32.10
CA PRO A 146 -17.37 -10.34 -31.75
C PRO A 146 -16.32 -9.57 -32.56
N GLU A 147 -16.56 -9.38 -33.86
CA GLU A 147 -15.69 -8.59 -34.76
C GLU A 147 -15.58 -7.12 -34.31
N THR A 148 -16.69 -6.54 -33.86
CA THR A 148 -16.72 -5.16 -33.33
C THR A 148 -15.91 -5.06 -32.04
N LEU A 149 -16.02 -6.05 -31.15
CA LEU A 149 -15.26 -6.10 -29.90
C LEU A 149 -13.77 -6.31 -30.15
N GLU A 150 -13.40 -7.17 -31.11
CA GLU A 150 -12.00 -7.36 -31.51
C GLU A 150 -11.39 -6.07 -32.06
N GLU A 151 -12.13 -5.33 -32.88
CA GLU A 151 -11.69 -4.02 -33.39
C GLU A 151 -11.52 -2.99 -32.25
N LEU A 152 -12.45 -2.95 -31.28
CA LEU A 152 -12.34 -2.08 -30.12
C LEU A 152 -11.11 -2.40 -29.26
N VAL A 153 -10.80 -3.68 -29.06
CA VAL A 153 -9.58 -4.13 -28.37
C VAL A 153 -8.33 -3.72 -29.15
N ARG A 154 -8.37 -3.82 -30.49
CA ARG A 154 -7.25 -3.37 -31.33
C ARG A 154 -6.99 -1.88 -31.16
N LEU A 155 -8.04 -1.05 -31.17
CA LEU A 155 -7.94 0.40 -30.93
C LEU A 155 -7.37 0.71 -29.53
N ALA A 156 -7.74 -0.05 -28.51
CA ALA A 156 -7.16 0.09 -27.17
C ALA A 156 -5.66 -0.28 -27.14
N GLY A 157 -5.25 -1.32 -27.87
CA GLY A 157 -3.85 -1.70 -28.03
C GLY A 157 -3.02 -0.67 -28.80
N GLU A 158 -3.57 -0.12 -29.89
CA GLU A 158 -2.95 0.98 -30.66
C GLU A 158 -2.78 2.23 -29.79
N THR A 159 -3.78 2.53 -28.95
CA THR A 159 -3.72 3.63 -27.98
C THR A 159 -2.61 3.41 -26.96
N ALA A 160 -2.47 2.20 -26.41
CA ALA A 160 -1.40 1.87 -25.47
C ALA A 160 -0.01 2.07 -26.11
N ALA A 161 0.20 1.53 -27.31
CA ALA A 161 1.47 1.66 -28.02
C ALA A 161 1.82 3.13 -28.32
N TYR A 162 0.82 3.94 -28.66
CA TYR A 162 1.00 5.37 -28.89
C TYR A 162 1.43 6.11 -27.62
N LEU A 163 0.76 5.85 -26.49
CA LEU A 163 1.11 6.45 -25.19
C LEU A 163 2.54 6.08 -24.77
N GLU A 164 2.94 4.82 -24.97
CA GLU A 164 4.30 4.35 -24.66
C GLU A 164 5.36 4.97 -25.59
N ALA A 165 5.05 5.18 -26.87
CA ALA A 165 5.95 5.87 -27.79
C ALA A 165 6.17 7.34 -27.36
N LEU A 166 5.10 8.05 -27.00
CA LEU A 166 5.18 9.42 -26.46
C LEU A 166 6.01 9.51 -25.18
N TYR A 167 5.94 8.48 -24.33
CA TYR A 167 6.77 8.37 -23.14
C TYR A 167 8.24 8.07 -23.48
N ALA A 168 8.49 7.11 -24.38
CA ALA A 168 9.83 6.69 -24.78
C ALA A 168 10.64 7.83 -25.44
N GLU A 169 10.00 8.65 -26.28
CA GLU A 169 10.64 9.82 -26.91
C GLU A 169 11.14 10.85 -25.88
N ARG A 170 10.56 10.86 -24.68
CA ARG A 170 10.95 11.79 -23.59
C ARG A 170 12.08 11.23 -22.72
N GLY A 171 12.33 9.92 -22.76
CA GLY A 171 13.22 9.20 -21.86
C GLY A 171 14.64 8.92 -22.36
N ALA A 172 15.20 9.73 -23.26
CA ALA A 172 16.56 9.57 -23.81
C ALA A 172 17.71 9.84 -22.79
N GLY A 173 17.68 9.17 -21.62
CA GLY A 173 18.73 9.10 -20.60
C GLY A 173 18.82 7.68 -20.02
N ASP A 174 19.59 6.81 -20.69
CA ASP A 174 19.65 5.34 -20.52
C ASP A 174 20.15 4.84 -19.14
N THR A 175 20.62 5.73 -18.27
CA THR A 175 21.16 5.41 -16.93
C THR A 175 20.07 5.25 -15.86
N ASP A 176 18.99 6.04 -15.95
CA ASP A 176 17.87 5.96 -15.02
C ASP A 176 17.02 4.72 -15.25
N ARG A 177 16.93 4.26 -16.50
CA ARG A 177 16.14 3.10 -16.94
C ARG A 177 16.59 1.80 -16.28
N ARG A 178 17.90 1.53 -16.21
CA ARG A 178 18.42 0.26 -15.64
C ARG A 178 18.31 0.22 -14.11
N ALA A 179 18.48 1.36 -13.46
CA ALA A 179 18.33 1.47 -12.01
C ALA A 179 16.86 1.27 -11.58
N ARG A 180 15.91 1.82 -12.36
CA ARG A 180 14.47 1.75 -12.09
C ARG A 180 13.89 0.35 -12.37
N ILE A 181 14.15 -0.23 -13.55
CA ILE A 181 13.72 -1.59 -13.90
C ILE A 181 14.22 -2.62 -12.88
N LYS A 182 15.46 -2.50 -12.41
CA LYS A 182 16.00 -3.39 -11.38
C LYS A 182 15.27 -3.23 -10.04
N THR A 183 14.98 -1.99 -9.66
CA THR A 183 14.30 -1.71 -8.39
C THR A 183 12.84 -2.17 -8.43
N ASP A 184 12.14 -1.96 -9.54
CA ASP A 184 10.71 -2.27 -9.66
C ASP A 184 10.46 -3.77 -9.86
N ALA A 185 11.28 -4.47 -10.65
CA ALA A 185 11.22 -5.93 -10.74
C ALA A 185 11.55 -6.60 -9.39
N GLN A 186 12.45 -6.01 -8.61
CA GLN A 186 12.79 -6.50 -7.27
C GLN A 186 11.64 -6.26 -6.29
N ARG A 187 10.90 -5.15 -6.38
CA ARG A 187 9.70 -4.86 -5.57
C ARG A 187 8.53 -5.76 -5.90
N GLU A 188 8.26 -5.94 -7.19
CA GLU A 188 7.17 -6.80 -7.68
C GLU A 188 7.41 -8.27 -7.32
N PHE A 189 8.66 -8.73 -7.48
CA PHE A 189 9.08 -10.04 -6.98
C PHE A 189 8.84 -10.17 -5.48
N LEU A 190 9.25 -9.19 -4.65
CA LEU A 190 9.08 -9.26 -3.20
C LEU A 190 7.61 -9.25 -2.75
N SER A 191 6.73 -8.52 -3.43
CA SER A 191 5.29 -8.48 -3.12
C SER A 191 4.59 -9.78 -3.51
N LEU A 192 4.85 -10.29 -4.72
CA LEU A 192 4.25 -11.52 -5.24
C LEU A 192 4.72 -12.74 -4.45
N VAL A 193 6.03 -12.84 -4.21
CA VAL A 193 6.63 -13.87 -3.37
C VAL A 193 6.09 -13.81 -1.93
N GLY A 194 5.81 -12.61 -1.44
CA GLY A 194 5.24 -12.43 -0.11
C GLY A 194 3.82 -13.00 0.03
N HIS A 195 2.95 -12.75 -0.94
CA HIS A 195 1.60 -13.31 -0.97
C HIS A 195 1.61 -14.83 -1.16
N GLU A 196 2.44 -15.32 -2.07
CA GLU A 196 2.59 -16.75 -2.38
C GLU A 196 3.24 -17.54 -1.24
N PHE A 197 4.05 -16.90 -0.38
CA PHE A 197 4.56 -17.55 0.83
C PHE A 197 3.61 -17.42 2.03
N ARG A 198 2.82 -16.34 2.14
CA ARG A 198 1.89 -16.15 3.27
C ARG A 198 0.91 -17.32 3.39
N THR A 199 0.36 -17.76 2.27
CA THR A 199 -0.65 -18.83 2.20
C THR A 199 -0.12 -20.20 2.67
N PRO A 200 0.95 -20.79 2.08
CA PRO A 200 1.46 -22.09 2.52
C PRO A 200 1.99 -22.03 3.96
N LEU A 201 2.51 -20.89 4.38
CA LEU A 201 3.05 -20.71 5.72
C LEU A 201 1.94 -20.60 6.78
N THR A 202 0.82 -19.97 6.44
CA THR A 202 -0.40 -19.96 7.27
C THR A 202 -0.96 -21.37 7.44
N VAL A 203 -0.99 -22.16 6.35
CA VAL A 203 -1.41 -23.57 6.38
C VAL A 203 -0.45 -24.42 7.22
N LEU A 204 0.86 -24.23 7.08
CA LEU A 204 1.89 -24.94 7.86
C LEU A 204 1.75 -24.62 9.36
N LEU A 205 1.58 -23.34 9.71
CA LEU A 205 1.38 -22.90 11.09
C LEU A 205 0.07 -23.45 11.69
N GLY A 206 -1.02 -23.42 10.92
CA GLY A 206 -2.30 -24.01 11.34
C GLY A 206 -2.19 -25.51 11.58
N ASN A 207 -1.55 -26.24 10.66
CA ASN A 207 -1.32 -27.68 10.79
C ASN A 207 -0.41 -28.01 11.97
N ALA A 208 0.64 -27.21 12.22
CA ALA A 208 1.51 -27.38 13.38
C ALA A 208 0.74 -27.16 14.70
N GLN A 209 -0.13 -26.15 14.77
CA GLN A 209 -0.98 -25.93 15.95
C GLN A 209 -1.94 -27.11 16.20
N LEU A 210 -2.56 -27.64 15.14
CA LEU A 210 -3.44 -28.82 15.22
C LEU A 210 -2.69 -30.08 15.63
N LEU A 211 -1.47 -30.29 15.10
CA LEU A 211 -0.63 -31.43 15.47
C LEU A 211 -0.25 -31.36 16.94
N ARG A 212 0.16 -30.18 17.43
CA ARG A 212 0.51 -29.96 18.85
C ARG A 212 -0.64 -30.36 19.78
N ALA A 213 -1.88 -30.05 19.41
CA ALA A 213 -3.05 -30.36 20.23
C ALA A 213 -3.34 -31.86 20.36
N ARG A 214 -2.76 -32.70 19.48
CA ARG A 214 -2.96 -34.16 19.45
C ARG A 214 -1.74 -34.98 19.89
N LEU A 215 -0.61 -34.33 20.18
CA LEU A 215 0.63 -35.00 20.55
C LEU A 215 0.75 -35.17 22.07
N GLU A 216 0.96 -36.41 22.52
CA GLU A 216 1.16 -36.75 23.93
C GLU A 216 2.65 -36.74 24.32
N GLY A 217 3.56 -36.99 23.37
CA GLY A 217 5.01 -37.02 23.59
C GLY A 217 5.63 -35.62 23.76
N ALA A 218 6.60 -35.49 24.68
CA ALA A 218 7.24 -34.22 25.00
C ALA A 218 8.24 -33.76 23.91
N MET A 219 8.87 -34.69 23.20
CA MET A 219 9.83 -34.38 22.14
C MET A 219 9.12 -33.92 20.87
N GLU A 220 8.04 -34.58 20.49
CA GLU A 220 7.21 -34.28 19.33
C GLU A 220 6.55 -32.90 19.49
N ARG A 221 6.06 -32.58 20.69
CA ARG A 221 5.54 -31.23 21.00
C ARG A 221 6.62 -30.15 20.83
N ARG A 222 7.84 -30.39 21.33
CA ARG A 222 8.98 -29.47 21.15
C ARG A 222 9.36 -29.28 19.68
N MET A 223 9.33 -30.35 18.87
CA MET A 223 9.60 -30.26 17.42
C MET A 223 8.54 -29.43 16.69
N VAL A 224 7.27 -29.64 17.01
CA VAL A 224 6.15 -28.87 16.44
C VAL A 224 6.19 -27.40 16.89
N GLU A 225 6.59 -27.13 18.13
CA GLU A 225 6.82 -25.77 18.63
C GLU A 225 7.95 -25.08 17.88
N ALA A 226 9.06 -25.78 17.63
CA ALA A 226 10.18 -25.26 16.85
C ALA A 226 9.78 -24.98 15.39
N ILE A 227 9.02 -25.88 14.75
CA ILE A 227 8.46 -25.66 13.40
C ILE A 227 7.54 -24.44 13.40
N SER A 228 6.67 -24.32 14.41
CA SER A 228 5.75 -23.19 14.53
C SER A 228 6.48 -21.86 14.77
N ALA A 229 7.55 -21.88 15.56
CA ALA A 229 8.37 -20.70 15.82
C ALA A 229 9.11 -20.25 14.55
N SER A 230 9.73 -21.18 13.82
CA SER A 230 10.39 -20.90 12.54
C SER A 230 9.41 -20.43 11.47
N GLY A 231 8.21 -21.01 11.41
CA GLY A 231 7.14 -20.56 10.53
C GLY A 231 6.70 -19.13 10.85
N ARG A 232 6.41 -18.81 12.12
CA ARG A 232 6.05 -17.44 12.51
C ARG A 232 7.16 -16.44 12.23
N HIS A 233 8.41 -16.84 12.44
CA HIS A 233 9.56 -15.99 12.13
C HIS A 233 9.60 -15.67 10.63
N LEU A 234 9.50 -16.69 9.75
CA LEU A 234 9.48 -16.48 8.31
C LEU A 234 8.28 -15.64 7.86
N HIS A 235 7.12 -15.81 8.49
CA HIS A 235 5.93 -14.99 8.24
C HIS A 235 6.22 -13.51 8.49
N ASN A 236 6.77 -13.21 9.66
CA ASN A 236 7.07 -11.83 10.06
C ASN A 236 8.13 -11.20 9.15
N LEU A 237 9.13 -11.97 8.71
CA LEU A 237 10.12 -11.48 7.76
C LEU A 237 9.48 -11.13 6.41
N ILE A 238 8.58 -11.98 5.91
CA ILE A 238 7.83 -11.72 4.68
C ILE A 238 6.95 -10.47 4.83
N GLU A 239 6.19 -10.37 5.93
CA GLU A 239 5.36 -9.20 6.22
C GLU A 239 6.18 -7.90 6.26
N HIS A 240 7.34 -7.91 6.90
CA HIS A 240 8.22 -6.73 6.97
C HIS A 240 8.76 -6.33 5.59
N VAL A 241 9.10 -7.32 4.75
CA VAL A 241 9.55 -7.08 3.37
C VAL A 241 8.44 -6.46 2.53
N ILE A 242 7.22 -7.01 2.58
CA ILE A 242 6.07 -6.47 1.83
C ILE A 242 5.73 -5.07 2.31
N ARG A 243 5.64 -4.86 3.64
CA ARG A 243 5.32 -3.54 4.21
C ARG A 243 6.36 -2.50 3.81
N TYR A 244 7.64 -2.84 3.89
CA TYR A 244 8.71 -1.94 3.43
C TYR A 244 8.59 -1.63 1.93
N SER A 245 8.29 -2.63 1.10
CA SER A 245 8.04 -2.44 -0.35
C SER A 245 6.89 -1.45 -0.59
N ASN A 246 5.74 -1.63 0.07
CA ASN A 246 4.57 -0.76 -0.03
C ASN A 246 4.84 0.66 0.51
N LEU A 247 5.78 0.79 1.46
CA LEU A 247 6.18 2.07 2.06
C LEU A 247 7.11 2.91 1.18
N GLU A 248 8.03 2.27 0.45
CA GLU A 248 8.88 2.96 -0.54
C GLU A 248 8.08 3.45 -1.74
N SER A 249 7.06 2.72 -2.15
CA SER A 249 6.20 3.06 -3.28
C SER A 249 5.12 4.11 -2.97
N GLY A 250 4.99 4.53 -1.71
CA GLY A 250 4.02 5.52 -1.25
C GLY A 250 2.59 4.97 -1.13
N GLU A 251 2.44 3.65 -1.01
CA GLU A 251 1.17 2.91 -1.08
C GLU A 251 0.50 2.70 0.28
N LEU A 252 1.23 3.01 1.34
CA LEU A 252 0.77 2.86 2.70
C LEU A 252 0.02 4.13 3.12
N THR A 253 -1.31 4.05 3.08
CA THR A 253 -2.22 5.07 3.63
C THR A 253 -2.49 4.77 5.10
N LEU A 254 -2.56 5.81 5.93
CA LEU A 254 -2.87 5.65 7.34
C LEU A 254 -4.38 5.49 7.54
N SER A 255 -4.78 4.43 8.23
CA SER A 255 -6.13 4.32 8.75
C SER A 255 -6.20 5.01 10.11
N GLU A 256 -6.26 6.34 10.13
CA GLU A 256 -6.23 7.10 11.37
C GLU A 256 -7.50 6.91 12.21
N GLU A 257 -7.32 6.55 13.48
CA GLU A 257 -8.35 6.45 14.50
C GLU A 257 -7.86 7.06 15.83
N THR A 258 -8.76 7.21 16.80
CA THR A 258 -8.38 7.63 18.16
C THR A 258 -7.95 6.41 18.95
N VAL A 259 -6.66 6.32 19.27
CA VAL A 259 -6.05 5.20 19.98
C VAL A 259 -5.72 5.62 21.42
N VAL A 260 -6.00 4.75 22.40
CA VAL A 260 -5.57 4.94 23.79
C VAL A 260 -4.07 4.68 23.87
N CYS A 261 -3.30 5.64 24.36
CA CYS A 261 -1.84 5.59 24.28
C CYS A 261 -1.26 4.46 25.15
N ASP A 262 -1.82 4.23 26.34
CA ASP A 262 -1.39 3.15 27.23
C ASP A 262 -1.61 1.77 26.60
N ASP A 263 -2.78 1.55 26.00
CA ASP A 263 -3.12 0.30 25.29
C ASP A 263 -2.16 0.04 24.12
N LEU A 264 -1.77 1.09 23.39
CA LEU A 264 -0.80 1.00 22.29
C LEU A 264 0.58 0.54 22.80
N LEU A 265 1.09 1.14 23.89
CA LEU A 265 2.38 0.74 24.46
C LEU A 265 2.35 -0.72 24.96
N MET A 266 1.27 -1.10 25.64
CA MET A 266 1.07 -2.47 26.12
C MET A 266 0.97 -3.47 24.96
N ALA A 267 0.23 -3.14 23.91
CA ALA A 267 0.08 -3.98 22.72
C ALA A 267 1.43 -4.22 22.03
N ALA A 268 2.27 -3.18 21.90
CA ALA A 268 3.60 -3.30 21.31
C ALA A 268 4.58 -4.12 22.17
N ALA A 269 4.49 -4.02 23.50
CA ALA A 269 5.37 -4.76 24.40
C ALA A 269 5.00 -6.24 24.54
N THR A 270 3.70 -6.57 24.50
CA THR A 270 3.16 -7.92 24.72
C THR A 270 3.83 -9.02 23.89
N PRO A 271 3.99 -8.91 22.56
CA PRO A 271 4.63 -9.95 21.75
C PRO A 271 6.12 -10.14 22.04
N VAL A 272 6.79 -9.13 22.62
CA VAL A 272 8.23 -9.15 22.88
C VAL A 272 8.57 -9.64 24.30
N LYS A 273 7.62 -9.55 25.25
CA LYS A 273 7.82 -10.01 26.65
C LYS A 273 8.42 -11.42 26.78
N PRO A 274 7.97 -12.46 26.04
CA PRO A 274 8.57 -13.79 26.14
C PRO A 274 10.04 -13.84 25.68
N ILE A 275 10.41 -13.01 24.69
CA ILE A 275 11.77 -12.92 24.15
C ILE A 275 12.70 -12.24 25.16
N ALA A 276 12.20 -11.17 25.80
CA ALA A 276 12.91 -10.48 26.87
C ALA A 276 13.13 -11.40 28.08
N GLN A 277 12.10 -12.15 28.51
CA GLN A 277 12.20 -13.14 29.59
C GLN A 277 13.24 -14.23 29.29
N ALA A 278 13.27 -14.75 28.05
CA ALA A 278 14.27 -15.73 27.64
C ALA A 278 15.71 -15.17 27.67
N SER A 279 15.86 -13.84 27.66
CA SER A 279 17.14 -13.13 27.71
C SER A 279 17.40 -12.52 29.10
N ASP A 280 16.61 -12.87 30.12
CA ASP A 280 16.63 -12.34 31.50
C ASP A 280 16.51 -10.81 31.58
N ARG A 281 15.61 -10.25 30.75
CA ARG A 281 15.32 -8.82 30.68
C ARG A 281 13.85 -8.55 31.01
N GLN A 282 13.61 -7.40 31.64
CA GLN A 282 12.26 -6.92 31.95
C GLN A 282 11.89 -5.78 31.01
N ILE A 283 10.62 -5.77 30.59
CA ILE A 283 10.02 -4.67 29.81
C ILE A 283 8.98 -3.99 30.69
N THR A 284 9.14 -2.68 30.90
CA THR A 284 8.15 -1.83 31.57
C THR A 284 7.56 -0.82 30.58
N THR A 285 6.27 -0.52 30.75
CA THR A 285 5.56 0.50 29.95
C THR A 285 5.05 1.59 30.88
N SER A 286 5.21 2.85 30.49
CA SER A 286 4.70 4.01 31.23
C SER A 286 4.09 5.04 30.28
N CYS A 287 2.89 5.50 30.58
CA CYS A 287 2.26 6.59 29.84
C CYS A 287 1.97 7.75 30.79
N ALA A 288 2.42 8.95 30.45
CA ALA A 288 2.17 10.13 31.26
C ALA A 288 0.70 10.56 31.13
N ASN A 289 0.16 11.12 32.21
CA ASN A 289 -1.27 11.47 32.32
C ASN A 289 -1.71 12.57 31.32
N ASP A 290 -0.76 13.34 30.81
CA ASP A 290 -0.94 14.39 29.79
C ASP A 290 -1.12 13.83 28.37
N VAL A 291 -1.00 12.50 28.19
CA VAL A 291 -1.23 11.80 26.93
C VAL A 291 -2.20 10.64 27.15
N THR A 292 -3.50 10.90 27.01
CA THR A 292 -4.52 9.84 27.13
C THR A 292 -4.77 9.15 25.79
N THR A 293 -4.94 9.92 24.71
CA THR A 293 -5.28 9.40 23.38
C THR A 293 -4.49 10.09 22.27
N VAL A 294 -4.26 9.36 21.18
CA VAL A 294 -3.56 9.83 19.98
C VAL A 294 -4.36 9.48 18.72
N ARG A 295 -4.48 10.44 17.79
CA ARG A 295 -5.02 10.21 16.44
C ARG A 295 -3.92 9.64 15.56
N ALA A 296 -4.01 8.36 15.24
CA ALA A 296 -3.00 7.61 14.51
C ALA A 296 -3.56 6.32 13.92
N ASP A 297 -2.80 5.68 13.04
CA ASP A 297 -3.01 4.28 12.69
C ASP A 297 -2.36 3.41 13.77
N GLY A 298 -3.20 2.85 14.67
CA GLY A 298 -2.74 2.11 15.84
C GLY A 298 -1.95 0.86 15.48
N GLU A 299 -2.35 0.14 14.43
CA GLU A 299 -1.64 -1.06 13.98
C GLU A 299 -0.23 -0.71 13.49
N GLN A 300 -0.08 0.34 12.69
CA GLN A 300 1.23 0.75 12.17
C GLN A 300 2.13 1.27 13.29
N LEU A 301 1.62 2.11 14.20
CA LEU A 301 2.42 2.56 15.35
C LEU A 301 2.85 1.40 16.24
N CYS A 302 1.99 0.41 16.44
CA CYS A 302 2.31 -0.79 17.20
C CYS A 302 3.47 -1.56 16.55
N ILE A 303 3.50 -1.66 15.22
CA ILE A 303 4.61 -2.27 14.47
C ILE A 303 5.92 -1.50 14.67
N ALA A 304 5.88 -0.17 14.54
CA ALA A 304 7.06 0.67 14.73
C ALA A 304 7.65 0.50 16.14
N LEU A 305 6.81 0.58 17.18
CA LEU A 305 7.19 0.37 18.57
C LEU A 305 7.71 -1.04 18.83
N THR A 306 7.01 -2.07 18.34
CA THR A 306 7.43 -3.47 18.47
C THR A 306 8.82 -3.70 17.86
N SER A 307 9.10 -3.06 16.71
CA SER A 307 10.43 -3.11 16.11
C SER A 307 11.50 -2.49 16.99
N LEU A 308 11.22 -1.35 17.64
CA LEU A 308 12.18 -0.71 18.55
C LEU A 308 12.41 -1.55 19.80
N ILE A 309 11.35 -2.07 20.42
CA ILE A 309 11.43 -2.93 21.61
C ILE A 309 12.22 -4.20 21.30
N THR A 310 11.99 -4.82 20.13
CA THR A 310 12.74 -6.00 19.68
C THR A 310 14.22 -5.70 19.50
N ASN A 311 14.56 -4.53 18.96
CA ASN A 311 15.96 -4.11 18.85
C ASN A 311 16.61 -3.91 20.22
N ALA A 312 15.91 -3.29 21.18
CA ALA A 312 16.38 -3.13 22.55
C ALA A 312 16.61 -4.49 23.24
N VAL A 313 15.72 -5.46 23.05
CA VAL A 313 15.89 -6.84 23.58
C VAL A 313 17.08 -7.55 22.92
N THR A 314 17.29 -7.35 21.62
CA THR A 314 18.28 -8.13 20.85
C THR A 314 19.70 -7.55 20.96
N HIS A 315 19.81 -6.22 21.00
CA HIS A 315 21.06 -5.48 20.89
C HIS A 315 21.38 -4.59 22.09
N GLY A 316 20.36 -4.22 22.89
CA GLY A 316 20.56 -3.44 24.10
C GLY A 316 21.09 -4.27 25.26
N GLU A 317 21.06 -3.69 26.47
CA GLU A 317 21.39 -4.38 27.73
C GLU A 317 20.42 -3.95 28.85
N GLY A 318 20.38 -4.75 29.93
CA GLY A 318 19.59 -4.42 31.12
C GLY A 318 18.07 -4.40 30.90
N ALA A 319 17.39 -3.63 31.75
CA ALA A 319 15.94 -3.43 31.67
C ALA A 319 15.59 -2.51 30.49
N ILE A 320 14.41 -2.74 29.92
CA ILE A 320 13.87 -1.99 28.79
C ILE A 320 12.65 -1.22 29.27
N GLU A 321 12.67 0.09 29.07
CA GLU A 321 11.59 0.98 29.43
C GLU A 321 10.97 1.57 28.16
N VAL A 322 9.64 1.51 28.06
CA VAL A 322 8.88 2.10 26.96
C VAL A 322 7.99 3.19 27.55
N SER A 323 8.22 4.43 27.19
CA SER A 323 7.49 5.57 27.74
C SER A 323 6.77 6.38 26.66
N ALA A 324 5.66 7.02 27.03
CA ALA A 324 5.03 8.07 26.23
C ALA A 324 4.70 9.29 27.09
N HIS A 325 5.04 10.49 26.61
CA HIS A 325 4.77 11.75 27.30
C HIS A 325 4.72 12.93 26.31
N ARG A 326 4.00 14.00 26.69
CA ARG A 326 3.98 15.24 25.92
C ARG A 326 5.21 16.08 26.30
N CYS A 327 5.86 16.68 25.32
CA CYS A 327 7.00 17.57 25.51
C CYS A 327 6.57 19.05 25.51
N ASP A 328 7.43 19.91 26.05
CA ASP A 328 7.22 21.36 26.14
C ASP A 328 7.03 22.04 24.76
N ASP A 329 7.53 21.40 23.69
CA ASP A 329 7.38 21.83 22.29
C ASP A 329 6.06 21.36 21.66
N GLU A 330 5.10 20.91 22.46
CA GLU A 330 3.82 20.36 22.03
C GLU A 330 3.98 19.16 21.08
N THR A 331 5.03 18.36 21.25
CA THR A 331 5.17 17.07 20.54
C THR A 331 4.86 15.90 21.46
N LEU A 332 4.33 14.81 20.89
CA LEU A 332 4.19 13.53 21.57
C LEU A 332 5.48 12.74 21.39
N ARG A 333 6.14 12.42 22.49
CA ARG A 333 7.36 11.61 22.51
C ARG A 333 7.01 10.21 23.00
N MET A 334 7.29 9.21 22.16
CA MET A 334 7.29 7.80 22.56
C MET A 334 8.72 7.29 22.50
N ALA A 335 9.28 6.80 23.60
CA ALA A 335 10.69 6.44 23.70
C ALA A 335 10.87 4.99 24.18
N VAL A 336 11.86 4.31 23.62
CA VAL A 336 12.34 3.01 24.09
C VAL A 336 13.75 3.19 24.62
N TYR A 337 13.97 2.88 25.89
CA TYR A 337 15.24 2.97 26.58
C TYR A 337 15.80 1.58 26.87
N ASP A 338 17.13 1.47 26.80
CA ASP A 338 17.90 0.31 27.24
C ASP A 338 19.25 0.75 27.83
N HIS A 339 19.99 -0.16 28.44
CA HIS A 339 21.28 0.14 29.08
C HIS A 339 22.49 -0.25 28.21
N GLY A 340 22.26 -0.57 26.94
CA GLY A 340 23.27 -1.00 26.01
C GLY A 340 24.09 0.14 25.40
N PRO A 341 24.94 -0.18 24.42
CA PRO A 341 25.79 0.80 23.75
C PRO A 341 25.02 1.84 22.91
N GLY A 342 23.76 1.53 22.56
CA GLY A 342 22.92 2.38 21.72
C GLY A 342 23.25 2.28 20.24
N LEU A 343 22.63 3.16 19.45
CA LEU A 343 22.91 3.28 18.02
C LEU A 343 24.14 4.17 17.81
N ALA A 344 25.03 3.78 16.90
CA ALA A 344 26.17 4.60 16.51
C ALA A 344 25.70 5.89 15.81
N GLU A 345 26.53 6.94 15.85
CA GLU A 345 26.24 8.21 15.20
C GLU A 345 25.98 8.03 13.69
N GLY A 346 24.89 8.60 13.19
CA GLY A 346 24.43 8.44 11.81
C GLY A 346 23.87 7.05 11.44
N GLN A 347 23.70 6.13 12.40
CA GLN A 347 23.11 4.81 12.13
C GLN A 347 21.61 4.90 11.81
N LEU A 348 20.88 5.86 12.42
CA LEU A 348 19.49 6.18 12.04
C LEU A 348 19.37 6.83 10.66
N ASP A 349 20.38 7.59 10.23
CA ASP A 349 20.42 8.17 8.88
C ASP A 349 20.70 7.09 7.84
N LYS A 350 21.56 6.12 8.17
CA LYS A 350 21.79 4.94 7.35
C LYS A 350 20.62 3.95 7.35
N ALA A 351 19.71 4.05 8.33
CA ALA A 351 18.49 3.25 8.39
C ALA A 351 17.45 3.63 7.32
N ASP A 352 17.73 4.57 6.42
CA ASP A 352 16.91 4.77 5.21
C ASP A 352 17.08 3.63 4.20
N ARG A 353 18.12 2.79 4.33
CA ARG A 353 18.44 1.71 3.38
C ARG A 353 18.06 0.34 3.95
N PRO A 354 17.29 -0.47 3.22
CA PRO A 354 16.90 -1.80 3.67
C PRO A 354 18.12 -2.72 3.68
N PHE A 355 18.10 -3.76 4.52
CA PHE A 355 19.18 -4.76 4.62
C PHE A 355 20.53 -4.23 5.14
N THR A 356 20.55 -3.04 5.73
CA THR A 356 21.77 -2.48 6.34
C THR A 356 21.99 -3.13 7.71
N ILE A 357 22.80 -4.18 7.75
CA ILE A 357 23.27 -4.81 8.99
C ILE A 357 24.58 -4.12 9.40
N GLY A 358 24.69 -3.70 10.66
CA GLY A 358 25.87 -3.03 11.21
C GLY A 358 27.17 -3.76 10.88
N SER A 359 28.24 -3.00 10.62
CA SER A 359 29.50 -3.39 9.97
C SER A 359 30.41 -4.35 10.76
N HIS A 360 29.92 -5.04 11.78
CA HIS A 360 30.73 -5.97 12.57
C HIS A 360 30.49 -7.43 12.20
N VAL A 361 31.59 -8.14 11.94
CA VAL A 361 31.60 -9.56 11.53
C VAL A 361 30.98 -10.48 12.59
N ASP A 362 30.94 -10.06 13.86
CA ASP A 362 30.35 -10.81 14.98
C ASP A 362 28.81 -10.70 15.11
N THR A 363 28.16 -9.71 14.48
CA THR A 363 26.69 -9.55 14.56
C THR A 363 25.91 -10.54 13.68
N ARG A 364 26.57 -11.34 12.84
CA ARG A 364 25.92 -12.32 11.95
C ARG A 364 25.21 -13.47 12.68
N ARG A 365 25.53 -13.71 13.96
CA ARG A 365 24.86 -14.73 14.80
C ARG A 365 23.56 -14.25 15.48
N LYS A 366 23.32 -12.94 15.60
CA LYS A 366 22.12 -12.37 16.26
C LYS A 366 21.10 -11.83 15.24
N GLY A 367 20.93 -12.58 14.15
CA GLY A 367 20.35 -12.15 12.87
C GLY A 367 19.01 -11.39 12.93
N GLY A 368 18.98 -10.27 12.20
CA GLY A 368 17.77 -9.61 11.73
C GLY A 368 18.01 -9.14 10.28
N LEU A 369 16.95 -9.08 9.45
CA LEU A 369 17.05 -8.64 8.04
C LEU A 369 17.41 -7.16 7.88
N GLY A 370 17.62 -6.39 8.95
CA GLY A 370 17.93 -4.95 8.88
C GLY A 370 16.77 -4.09 8.38
N LEU A 371 15.53 -4.58 8.48
CA LEU A 371 14.32 -3.89 8.00
C LEU A 371 13.55 -3.12 9.08
N GLY A 372 13.80 -3.41 10.36
CA GLY A 372 13.00 -2.88 11.47
C GLY A 372 13.08 -1.36 11.65
N LEU A 373 14.29 -0.81 11.77
CA LEU A 373 14.49 0.64 11.89
C LEU A 373 14.03 1.42 10.65
N PRO A 374 14.33 0.99 9.40
CA PRO A 374 13.77 1.63 8.21
C PRO A 374 12.23 1.67 8.21
N LEU A 375 11.59 0.56 8.59
CA LEU A 375 10.13 0.44 8.67
C LEU A 375 9.55 1.40 9.73
N ALA A 376 10.11 1.41 10.94
CA ALA A 376 9.68 2.30 12.02
C ALA A 376 9.82 3.78 11.63
N LYS A 377 10.96 4.16 11.02
CA LYS A 377 11.23 5.54 10.57
C LYS A 377 10.19 6.00 9.56
N ARG A 378 9.85 5.14 8.60
CA ARG A 378 8.90 5.49 7.56
C ARG A 378 7.45 5.58 8.07
N ILE A 379 7.05 4.67 8.96
CA ILE A 379 5.73 4.73 9.61
C ILE A 379 5.57 6.07 10.35
N ILE A 380 6.59 6.51 11.08
CA ILE A 380 6.54 7.76 11.83
C ILE A 380 6.52 8.98 10.92
N GLN A 381 7.26 8.95 9.81
CA GLN A 381 7.18 10.00 8.78
C GLN A 381 5.78 10.09 8.14
N LEU A 382 5.09 8.97 7.90
CA LEU A 382 3.71 8.97 7.41
C LEU A 382 2.76 9.63 8.42
N HIS A 383 3.03 9.45 9.71
CA HIS A 383 2.33 10.16 10.78
C HIS A 383 2.81 11.63 10.93
N GLY A 384 3.61 12.16 10.01
CA GLY A 384 4.12 13.54 10.06
C GLY A 384 5.13 13.78 11.18
N GLY A 385 5.67 12.71 11.75
CA GLY A 385 6.67 12.74 12.81
C GLY A 385 8.09 12.46 12.33
N TRP A 386 9.02 12.33 13.28
CA TRP A 386 10.40 11.92 13.01
C TRP A 386 10.94 11.02 14.12
N MET A 387 12.10 10.41 13.86
CA MET A 387 12.82 9.58 14.84
C MET A 387 14.13 10.24 15.23
N GLN A 388 14.54 10.06 16.47
CA GLN A 388 15.90 10.34 16.92
C GLN A 388 16.42 9.23 17.84
N SER A 389 17.73 9.12 17.94
CA SER A 389 18.38 8.31 18.96
C SER A 389 19.28 9.20 19.78
N GLY A 390 19.45 8.85 21.05
CA GLY A 390 20.32 9.57 21.94
C GLY A 390 20.78 8.69 23.09
N ARG A 391 21.48 9.33 24.01
CA ARG A 391 21.92 8.72 25.26
C ARG A 391 21.63 9.70 26.39
N ASP A 392 21.12 9.17 27.49
CA ASP A 392 20.76 9.92 28.69
C ASP A 392 21.32 9.21 29.92
N ASP A 393 22.21 9.87 30.68
CA ASP A 393 22.75 9.44 31.98
C ASP A 393 22.88 7.91 32.18
N ALA A 394 23.59 7.26 31.25
CA ALA A 394 23.90 5.81 31.15
C ALA A 394 22.93 4.90 30.37
N ARG A 395 21.81 5.41 29.86
CA ARG A 395 20.86 4.68 29.02
C ARG A 395 20.93 5.13 27.58
N SER A 396 20.76 4.20 26.66
CA SER A 396 20.55 4.48 25.25
C SER A 396 19.06 4.58 24.97
N MET A 397 18.68 5.45 24.05
CA MET A 397 17.27 5.60 23.67
C MET A 397 17.09 5.74 22.16
N VAL A 398 15.96 5.23 21.70
CA VAL A 398 15.39 5.56 20.40
C VAL A 398 13.98 6.09 20.65
N GLU A 399 13.69 7.27 20.13
CA GLU A 399 12.38 7.90 20.30
C GLU A 399 11.72 8.24 18.97
N LEU A 400 10.40 8.16 19.00
CA LEU A 400 9.47 8.54 17.96
C LEU A 400 8.81 9.85 18.43
N ARG A 401 8.87 10.90 17.60
CA ARG A 401 8.21 12.17 17.86
C ARG A 401 7.08 12.38 16.88
N LEU A 402 5.88 12.59 17.40
CA LEU A 402 4.67 12.87 16.64
C LEU A 402 4.20 14.31 16.92
N PRO A 403 3.61 15.01 15.94
CA PRO A 403 3.05 16.34 16.18
C PRO A 403 1.94 16.31 17.25
N GLY A 404 1.95 17.22 18.23
CA GLY A 404 0.99 17.16 19.34
C GLY A 404 -0.44 17.56 19.01
N TRP A 405 -0.72 18.05 17.80
CA TRP A 405 -2.10 18.13 17.28
C TRP A 405 -2.74 16.75 17.13
N ARG A 406 -1.94 15.67 17.16
CA ARG A 406 -2.43 14.30 17.16
C ARG A 406 -2.98 13.86 18.51
N CYS A 407 -2.53 14.40 19.63
CA CYS A 407 -3.14 14.04 20.91
C CYS A 407 -4.33 14.95 21.20
N ALA A 408 -5.36 14.40 21.83
CA ALA A 408 -6.48 15.20 22.29
C ALA A 408 -5.97 16.30 23.25
N PRO A 409 -6.58 17.51 23.22
CA PRO A 409 -6.29 18.52 24.23
C PRO A 409 -6.62 17.95 25.60
N SER A 410 -5.70 18.09 26.55
CA SER A 410 -5.92 17.78 27.95
C SER A 410 -7.14 18.57 28.40
N PHE A 411 -8.28 17.90 28.64
CA PHE A 411 -9.38 18.55 29.34
C PHE A 411 -8.88 18.80 30.77
N ALA A 412 -8.56 20.06 31.06
CA ALA A 412 -8.35 20.56 32.40
C ALA A 412 -9.69 20.59 33.16
#